data_AF-A0A2J9DVI1-F1
#
_entry.id   AF-A0A2J9DVI1-F1
#
_cell.length_a   1.000
_cell.length_b   1.000
_cell.length_c   1.000
_cell.angle_alpha   90.00
_cell.angle_beta   90.00
_cell.angle_gamma   90.00
#
_symmetry.space_group_name_H-M   'P 1'
#
loop_
_entity.id
_entity.type
_entity.pdbx_description
1 polymer ?
#
loop_
_entity_poly.entity_id
_entity_poly.type
_entity_poly.pdbx_seq_one_letter_code
_entity_poly.pdbx_strand_id
1 'polypeptide(L)'
;MTHIADKLDKASSLIEISEFSSAFNLLNEIIIDAEANKEEVADAINLKGLIVAMYCPNITEYDEDETGLKYFIKAFDYNPYELGVLFNILSSFDDLDMRQAYTRNNKHMFIRAYEILKNELFDSLDDEMKEQLVNQTNQYHEFKKQLSAKPS
;
A
#
# COMPACT_ATOMS: atom_id res chain seq x y z
N MET A 1 -22.04 -3.37 -13.65
CA MET A 1 -21.21 -3.14 -12.46
C MET A 1 -21.52 -4.23 -11.47
N THR A 2 -20.49 -4.81 -10.83
CA THR A 2 -20.68 -5.76 -9.73
C THR A 2 -21.11 -5.00 -8.49
N HIS A 3 -21.83 -5.65 -7.59
CA HIS A 3 -22.20 -5.05 -6.30
C HIS A 3 -20.95 -4.63 -5.49
N ILE A 4 -19.81 -5.30 -5.70
CA ILE A 4 -18.53 -4.96 -5.07
C ILE A 4 -17.92 -3.67 -5.63
N ALA A 5 -17.93 -3.48 -6.95
CA ALA A 5 -17.47 -2.24 -7.57
C ALA A 5 -18.26 -1.02 -7.05
N ASP A 6 -19.60 -1.13 -6.96
CA ASP A 6 -20.43 -0.05 -6.41
C ASP A 6 -20.09 0.25 -4.94
N LYS A 7 -19.72 -0.77 -4.15
CA LYS A 7 -19.27 -0.58 -2.76
C LYS A 7 -17.90 0.10 -2.68
N LEU A 8 -16.96 -0.25 -3.57
CA LEU A 8 -15.64 0.41 -3.67
C LEU A 8 -15.81 1.90 -4.02
N ASP A 9 -16.61 2.21 -5.04
CA ASP A 9 -16.89 3.60 -5.46
C ASP A 9 -17.52 4.42 -4.32
N LYS A 10 -18.45 3.79 -3.57
CA LYS A 10 -19.05 4.40 -2.39
C LYS A 10 -18.03 4.61 -1.27
N ALA A 11 -17.13 3.65 -1.02
CA ALA A 11 -16.07 3.80 -0.02
C ALA A 11 -15.15 4.97 -0.38
N SER A 12 -14.73 5.09 -1.64
CA SER A 12 -13.94 6.22 -2.13
C SER A 12 -14.65 7.56 -1.94
N SER A 13 -15.95 7.62 -2.28
CA SER A 13 -16.77 8.83 -2.06
C SER A 13 -16.85 9.22 -0.58
N LEU A 14 -16.91 8.24 0.34
CA LEU A 14 -16.89 8.49 1.78
C LEU A 14 -15.53 9.03 2.24
N ILE A 15 -14.41 8.53 1.69
CA ILE A 15 -13.07 9.05 1.97
C ILE A 15 -12.96 10.51 1.54
N GLU A 16 -13.44 10.86 0.35
CA GLU A 16 -13.41 12.23 -0.18
C GLU A 16 -14.14 13.24 0.72
N ILE A 17 -15.24 12.83 1.35
CA ILE A 17 -15.99 13.68 2.30
C ILE A 17 -15.55 13.50 3.76
N SER A 18 -14.39 12.87 3.99
CA SER A 18 -13.80 12.62 5.32
C SER A 18 -14.62 11.74 6.27
N GLU A 19 -15.55 10.94 5.74
CA GLU A 19 -16.33 9.95 6.48
C GLU A 19 -15.54 8.63 6.66
N PHE A 20 -14.33 8.74 7.23
CA PHE A 20 -13.34 7.67 7.27
C PHE A 20 -13.82 6.40 7.99
N SER A 21 -14.56 6.53 9.09
CA SER A 21 -15.09 5.36 9.80
C SER A 21 -16.15 4.62 9.02
N SER A 22 -17.01 5.35 8.31
CA SER A 22 -18.01 4.76 7.42
C SER A 22 -17.33 4.06 6.24
N ALA A 23 -16.31 4.69 5.63
CA ALA A 23 -15.51 4.10 4.58
C ALA A 23 -14.81 2.82 5.05
N PHE A 24 -14.12 2.87 6.20
CA PHE A 24 -13.36 1.76 6.75
C PHE A 24 -14.25 0.54 7.06
N ASN A 25 -15.44 0.77 7.60
CA ASN A 25 -16.42 -0.30 7.84
C ASN A 25 -16.93 -0.92 6.52
N LEU A 26 -17.22 -0.09 5.51
CA LEU A 26 -17.65 -0.59 4.20
C LEU A 26 -16.54 -1.42 3.52
N LEU A 27 -15.29 -0.99 3.63
CA LEU A 27 -14.14 -1.74 3.12
C LEU A 27 -13.99 -3.08 3.84
N ASN A 28 -14.25 -3.14 5.14
CA ASN A 28 -14.29 -4.41 5.89
C ASN A 28 -15.37 -5.36 5.39
N GLU A 29 -16.55 -4.85 5.02
CA GLU A 29 -17.60 -5.67 4.42
C GLU A 29 -17.17 -6.26 3.08
N ILE A 30 -16.46 -5.50 2.23
CA ILE A 30 -15.95 -5.99 0.95
C ILE A 30 -14.92 -7.11 1.14
N ILE A 31 -13.99 -6.94 2.09
CA ILE A 31 -12.89 -7.89 2.33
C ILE A 31 -13.40 -9.29 2.73
N ILE A 32 -14.54 -9.37 3.42
CA ILE A 32 -15.14 -10.64 3.86
C ILE A 32 -16.26 -11.14 2.95
N ASP A 33 -16.60 -10.40 1.90
CA ASP A 33 -17.66 -10.75 0.96
C ASP A 33 -17.21 -11.92 0.08
N ALA A 34 -18.01 -12.99 0.04
CA ALA A 34 -17.68 -14.19 -0.74
C ALA A 34 -17.75 -13.96 -2.25
N GLU A 35 -18.39 -12.87 -2.70
CA GLU A 35 -18.46 -12.49 -4.10
C GLU A 35 -17.27 -11.63 -4.55
N ALA A 36 -16.46 -11.10 -3.62
CA ALA A 36 -15.31 -10.29 -3.96
C ALA A 36 -14.17 -11.13 -4.53
N ASN A 37 -13.64 -10.70 -5.68
CA ASN A 37 -12.46 -11.30 -6.27
C ASN A 37 -11.17 -10.76 -5.60
N LYS A 38 -10.02 -11.34 -5.94
CA LYS A 38 -8.75 -10.97 -5.30
C LYS A 38 -8.33 -9.52 -5.56
N GLU A 39 -8.59 -8.99 -6.75
CA GLU A 39 -8.25 -7.61 -7.10
C GLU A 39 -9.13 -6.65 -6.30
N GLU A 40 -10.43 -6.91 -6.22
CA GLU A 40 -11.38 -6.12 -5.41
C GLU A 40 -11.01 -6.15 -3.91
N VAL A 41 -10.57 -7.29 -3.39
CA VAL A 41 -10.07 -7.41 -2.02
C VAL A 41 -8.76 -6.62 -1.84
N ALA A 42 -7.85 -6.67 -2.81
CA ALA A 42 -6.62 -5.90 -2.77
C ALA A 42 -6.90 -4.39 -2.74
N ASP A 43 -7.80 -3.90 -3.59
CA ASP A 43 -8.22 -2.49 -3.64
C ASP A 43 -8.84 -2.05 -2.32
N ALA A 44 -9.72 -2.88 -1.75
CA ALA A 44 -10.35 -2.57 -0.47
C ALA A 44 -9.32 -2.45 0.67
N ILE A 45 -8.35 -3.38 0.72
CA ILE A 45 -7.28 -3.35 1.71
C ILE A 45 -6.36 -2.14 1.46
N ASN A 46 -6.03 -1.83 0.21
CA ASN A 46 -5.18 -0.69 -0.15
C ASN A 46 -5.83 0.63 0.29
N LEU A 47 -7.13 0.80 0.07
CA LEU A 47 -7.89 1.98 0.53
C LEU A 47 -7.91 2.09 2.06
N LYS A 48 -8.01 0.97 2.81
CA LYS A 48 -7.86 1.01 4.28
C LYS A 48 -6.49 1.54 4.69
N GLY A 49 -5.43 1.07 4.02
CA GLY A 49 -4.07 1.57 4.23
C GLY A 49 -3.96 3.07 3.97
N LEU A 50 -4.58 3.56 2.90
CA LEU A 50 -4.60 4.98 2.56
C LEU A 50 -5.30 5.83 3.63
N ILE A 51 -6.44 5.36 4.15
CA ILE A 51 -7.14 6.00 5.27
C ILE A 51 -6.20 6.14 6.47
N VAL A 52 -5.52 5.06 6.85
CA VAL A 52 -4.61 5.06 8.00
C VAL A 52 -3.42 5.97 7.76
N ALA A 53 -2.75 5.85 6.61
CA ALA A 53 -1.52 6.57 6.29
C ALA A 53 -1.72 8.09 6.14
N MET A 54 -2.82 8.52 5.51
CA MET A 54 -2.97 9.92 5.08
C MET A 54 -3.99 10.72 5.87
N TYR A 55 -4.95 10.06 6.52
CA TYR A 55 -6.14 10.75 7.01
C TYR A 55 -6.45 10.50 8.48
N CYS A 56 -6.41 9.23 8.92
CA CYS A 56 -6.83 8.85 10.26
C CYS A 56 -6.01 7.65 10.80
N PRO A 57 -4.75 7.88 11.25
CA PRO A 57 -3.89 6.80 11.74
C PRO A 57 -4.50 5.97 12.88
N ASN A 58 -5.36 6.60 13.70
CA ASN A 58 -6.00 5.97 14.85
C ASN A 58 -7.12 4.98 14.50
N ILE A 59 -7.56 4.90 13.24
CA ILE A 59 -8.66 3.99 12.84
C ILE A 59 -8.20 2.58 12.48
N THR A 60 -6.91 2.32 12.64
CA THR A 60 -6.28 1.04 12.30
C THR A 60 -6.72 -0.10 13.24
N GLU A 61 -6.77 -1.32 12.69
CA GLU A 61 -6.91 -2.58 13.44
C GLU A 61 -5.57 -3.09 14.00
N TYR A 62 -4.48 -2.35 13.76
CA TYR A 62 -3.14 -2.70 14.21
C TYR A 62 -2.62 -1.60 15.12
N ASP A 63 -2.56 -1.85 16.43
CA ASP A 63 -2.22 -0.91 17.51
C ASP A 63 -0.84 -0.19 17.38
N GLU A 64 -0.08 -0.45 16.30
CA GLU A 64 1.26 0.08 16.04
C GLU A 64 1.49 0.45 14.57
N ASP A 65 0.47 0.42 13.69
CA ASP A 65 0.63 0.77 12.28
C ASP A 65 -0.05 2.09 11.95
N GLU A 66 0.70 3.17 12.11
CA GLU A 66 0.29 4.52 11.72
C GLU A 66 0.63 4.83 10.25
N THR A 67 1.40 3.96 9.56
CA THR A 67 1.91 4.21 8.20
C THR A 67 1.08 3.56 7.11
N GLY A 68 0.14 2.69 7.50
CA GLY A 68 -0.67 1.90 6.57
C GLY A 68 0.10 0.73 5.93
N LEU A 69 1.39 0.55 6.24
CA LEU A 69 2.26 -0.41 5.56
C LEU A 69 1.77 -1.85 5.70
N LYS A 70 1.16 -2.23 6.84
CA LYS A 70 0.59 -3.59 6.98
C LYS A 70 -0.53 -3.82 5.98
N TYR A 71 -1.36 -2.83 5.73
CA TYR A 71 -2.42 -2.92 4.74
C TYR A 71 -1.83 -3.03 3.33
N PHE A 72 -0.86 -2.18 2.97
CA PHE A 72 -0.28 -2.22 1.62
C PHE A 72 0.43 -3.56 1.34
N ILE A 73 1.17 -4.10 2.32
CA ILE A 73 1.78 -5.45 2.20
C ILE A 73 0.69 -6.52 2.04
N LYS A 74 -0.40 -6.43 2.82
CA LYS A 74 -1.51 -7.38 2.70
C LYS A 74 -2.23 -7.25 1.35
N ALA A 75 -2.41 -6.04 0.81
CA ALA A 75 -2.99 -5.82 -0.52
C ALA A 75 -2.09 -6.42 -1.61
N PHE A 76 -0.77 -6.28 -1.46
CA PHE A 76 0.22 -6.87 -2.37
C PHE A 76 0.12 -8.39 -2.45
N ASP A 77 -0.18 -9.09 -1.35
CA ASP A 77 -0.38 -10.55 -1.35
C ASP A 77 -1.57 -10.99 -2.21
N TYR A 78 -2.56 -10.11 -2.45
CA TYR A 78 -3.72 -10.37 -3.28
C TYR A 78 -3.52 -9.92 -4.73
N ASN A 79 -2.92 -8.75 -4.95
CA ASN A 79 -2.65 -8.20 -6.27
C ASN A 79 -1.25 -7.52 -6.33
N PRO A 80 -0.18 -8.28 -6.62
CA PRO A 80 1.20 -7.77 -6.54
C PRO A 80 1.61 -6.85 -7.69
N TYR A 81 0.74 -6.67 -8.70
CA TYR A 81 0.99 -5.84 -9.89
C TYR A 81 0.14 -4.56 -9.92
N GLU A 82 -0.67 -4.32 -8.89
CA GLU A 82 -1.46 -3.10 -8.77
C GLU A 82 -0.51 -1.91 -8.48
N LEU A 83 -0.61 -0.85 -9.30
CA LEU A 83 0.31 0.28 -9.25
C LEU A 83 0.18 1.09 -7.96
N GLY A 84 -1.03 1.40 -7.54
CA GLY A 84 -1.31 2.09 -6.29
C GLY A 84 -0.74 1.36 -5.07
N VAL A 85 -0.89 0.04 -4.98
CA VAL A 85 -0.31 -0.79 -3.92
C VAL A 85 1.21 -0.68 -3.92
N LEU A 86 1.84 -0.80 -5.08
CA LEU A 86 3.30 -0.73 -5.21
C LEU A 86 3.84 0.66 -4.80
N PHE A 87 3.22 1.75 -5.25
CA PHE A 87 3.63 3.10 -4.89
C PHE A 87 3.33 3.44 -3.43
N ASN A 88 2.24 2.93 -2.86
CA ASN A 88 1.93 3.07 -1.45
C ASN A 88 2.97 2.35 -0.59
N ILE A 89 3.42 1.14 -0.97
CA ILE A 89 4.54 0.47 -0.32
C ILE A 89 5.81 1.33 -0.38
N LEU A 90 6.16 1.91 -1.53
CA LEU A 90 7.36 2.75 -1.63
C LEU A 90 7.28 3.97 -0.71
N SER A 91 6.09 4.59 -0.62
CA SER A 91 5.87 5.81 0.16
C SER A 91 5.93 5.60 1.67
N SER A 92 5.68 4.40 2.18
CA SER A 92 5.71 4.09 3.63
C SER A 92 7.11 3.98 4.26
N PHE A 93 8.19 4.33 3.54
CA PHE A 93 9.57 4.20 4.01
C PHE A 93 10.30 5.54 4.15
N ASP A 94 9.58 6.63 4.41
CA ASP A 94 10.23 7.90 4.70
C ASP A 94 11.01 7.87 6.03
N ASP A 95 11.78 8.93 6.31
CA ASP A 95 12.61 9.02 7.52
C ASP A 95 11.79 8.99 8.84
N LEU A 96 10.53 9.42 8.81
CA LEU A 96 9.64 9.43 9.97
C LEU A 96 9.12 8.01 10.25
N ASP A 97 8.61 7.35 9.23
CA ASP A 97 8.05 6.00 9.28
C ASP A 97 9.11 4.95 9.60
N MET A 98 10.33 5.18 9.13
CA MET A 98 11.51 4.38 9.45
C MET A 98 11.92 4.40 10.93
N ARG A 99 11.25 5.20 11.78
CA ARG A 99 11.36 5.10 13.25
C ARG A 99 10.59 3.91 13.82
N GLN A 100 9.60 3.40 13.09
CA GLN A 100 8.84 2.22 13.50
C GLN A 100 9.62 0.94 13.22
N ALA A 101 9.65 0.03 14.20
CA ALA A 101 10.36 -1.24 14.05
C ALA A 101 9.77 -2.09 12.92
N TYR A 102 8.45 -2.05 12.76
CA TYR A 102 7.76 -2.76 11.70
C TYR A 102 8.23 -2.31 10.31
N THR A 103 8.22 -1.00 10.02
CA THR A 103 8.72 -0.43 8.75
C THR A 103 10.16 -0.85 8.49
N ARG A 104 11.08 -0.66 9.46
CA ARG A 104 12.48 -1.05 9.28
C ARG A 104 12.70 -2.53 8.96
N ASN A 105 11.90 -3.41 9.56
CA ASN A 105 12.01 -4.85 9.34
C ASN A 105 11.45 -5.28 7.97
N ASN A 106 10.62 -4.44 7.34
CA ASN A 106 9.96 -4.74 6.07
C ASN A 106 10.59 -4.06 4.85
N LYS A 107 11.83 -3.58 4.93
CA LYS A 107 12.59 -3.01 3.78
C LYS A 107 12.64 -3.89 2.53
N HIS A 108 12.54 -5.21 2.71
CA HIS A 108 12.48 -6.15 1.59
C HIS A 108 11.24 -5.93 0.71
N MET A 109 10.13 -5.46 1.29
CA MET A 109 8.92 -5.12 0.53
C MET A 109 9.11 -3.89 -0.33
N PHE A 110 9.79 -2.86 0.17
CA PHE A 110 10.20 -1.70 -0.65
C PHE A 110 11.02 -2.15 -1.86
N ILE A 111 12.04 -2.98 -1.64
CA ILE A 111 12.90 -3.51 -2.72
C ILE A 111 12.07 -4.27 -3.74
N ARG A 112 11.16 -5.15 -3.29
CA ARG A 112 10.33 -5.95 -4.17
C ARG A 112 9.38 -5.06 -5.00
N ALA A 113 8.72 -4.08 -4.37
CA ALA A 113 7.83 -3.15 -5.07
C ALA A 113 8.59 -2.32 -6.11
N TYR A 114 9.77 -1.80 -5.73
CA TYR A 114 10.64 -1.06 -6.65
C TYR A 114 11.05 -1.92 -7.84
N GLU A 115 11.43 -3.18 -7.63
CA GLU A 115 11.86 -4.09 -8.71
C GLU A 115 10.73 -4.44 -9.67
N ILE A 116 9.51 -4.64 -9.18
CA ILE A 116 8.33 -4.86 -10.03
C ILE A 116 8.06 -3.62 -10.89
N LEU A 117 7.99 -2.44 -10.26
CA LEU A 117 7.78 -1.18 -10.97
C LEU A 117 8.88 -0.91 -12.00
N LYS A 118 10.14 -1.17 -11.64
CA LYS A 118 11.30 -0.84 -12.49
C LYS A 118 11.55 -1.84 -13.62
N ASN A 119 11.34 -3.13 -13.37
CA ASN A 119 11.74 -4.19 -14.30
C ASN A 119 10.57 -4.82 -15.04
N GLU A 120 9.38 -4.79 -14.45
CA GLU A 120 8.20 -5.49 -14.97
C GLU A 120 7.15 -4.50 -15.53
N LEU A 121 6.97 -3.34 -14.89
CA LEU A 121 5.89 -2.38 -15.22
C LEU A 121 6.36 -1.02 -15.75
N PHE A 122 7.66 -0.78 -15.90
CA PHE A 122 8.20 0.55 -16.17
C PHE A 122 7.62 1.22 -17.43
N ASP A 123 7.38 0.43 -18.48
CA ASP A 123 6.82 0.94 -19.74
C ASP A 123 5.34 1.31 -19.63
N SER A 124 4.63 0.78 -18.61
CA SER A 124 3.23 1.08 -18.32
C SER A 124 3.05 2.30 -17.42
N LEU A 125 4.14 2.84 -16.84
CA LEU A 125 4.09 4.02 -15.99
C LEU A 125 4.00 5.30 -16.83
N ASP A 126 3.23 6.28 -16.36
CA ASP A 126 3.28 7.64 -16.88
C ASP A 126 4.57 8.37 -16.45
N ASP A 127 4.78 9.59 -16.96
CA ASP A 127 6.02 10.32 -16.71
C ASP A 127 6.17 10.75 -15.25
N GLU A 128 5.07 11.06 -14.56
CA GLU A 128 5.08 11.43 -13.14
C GLU A 128 5.46 10.22 -12.27
N MET A 129 4.83 9.07 -12.51
CA MET A 129 5.14 7.82 -11.83
C MET A 129 6.59 7.37 -12.09
N LYS A 130 7.11 7.58 -13.30
CA LYS A 130 8.52 7.32 -13.62
C LYS A 130 9.45 8.21 -12.81
N GLU A 131 9.14 9.51 -12.71
CA GLU A 131 9.93 10.44 -11.91
C GLU A 131 9.90 10.07 -10.42
N GLN A 132 8.72 9.75 -9.88
CA GLN A 132 8.57 9.27 -8.51
C GLN A 132 9.42 8.02 -8.25
N LEU A 133 9.37 7.02 -9.14
CA LEU A 133 10.19 5.81 -9.03
C LEU A 133 11.68 6.11 -9.11
N VAL A 134 12.11 7.01 -10.02
CA VAL A 134 13.51 7.42 -10.14
C VAL A 134 14.02 8.08 -8.86
N ASN A 135 13.20 8.89 -8.19
CA ASN A 135 13.55 9.52 -6.92
C ASN A 135 13.81 8.52 -5.79
N GLN A 136 13.27 7.30 -5.89
CA GLN A 136 13.46 6.22 -4.93
C GLN A 136 14.73 5.38 -5.16
N THR A 137 15.50 5.65 -6.24
CA THR A 137 16.65 4.82 -6.65
C THR A 137 17.75 4.75 -5.58
N ASN A 138 18.06 5.87 -4.91
CA ASN A 138 19.10 5.90 -3.88
C ASN A 138 18.70 5.06 -2.67
N GLN A 139 17.45 5.19 -2.22
CA GLN A 139 16.91 4.42 -1.09
C GLN A 139 16.87 2.92 -1.41
N TYR A 140 16.48 2.56 -2.65
CA TYR A 140 16.55 1.18 -3.14
C TYR A 140 17.97 0.59 -3.00
N HIS A 141 18.99 1.30 -3.48
CA HIS A 141 20.37 0.84 -3.39
C HIS A 141 20.85 0.72 -1.94
N GLU A 142 20.46 1.66 -1.08
CA GLU A 142 20.79 1.62 0.35
C GLU A 142 20.17 0.39 1.03
N PHE A 143 18.87 0.15 0.86
CA PHE A 143 18.18 -0.99 1.46
C PHE A 143 18.75 -2.32 0.94
N LYS A 144 19.06 -2.41 -0.36
CA LYS A 144 19.68 -3.61 -0.95
C LYS A 144 21.04 -3.93 -0.32
N LYS A 145 21.87 -2.91 -0.08
CA LYS A 145 23.18 -3.07 0.58
C LYS A 145 23.04 -3.50 2.04
N GLN A 146 22.03 -3.01 2.75
CA GLN A 146 21.80 -3.38 4.15
C GLN A 146 21.36 -4.83 4.31
N LEU A 147 20.55 -5.35 3.38
CA LEU A 147 20.12 -6.76 3.41
C LEU A 147 21.24 -7.73 3.05
N SER A 148 22.12 -7.38 2.11
CA SER A 148 23.28 -8.22 1.76
C SER A 148 24.38 -8.22 2.83
N ALA A 149 24.38 -7.23 3.72
CA ALA A 149 25.36 -7.10 4.80
C ALA A 149 24.98 -7.82 6.10
N LYS A 150 23.80 -8.45 6.21
CA LYS A 150 23.46 -9.27 7.39
C LYS A 150 24.24 -10.60 7.34
N PRO A 151 25.13 -10.89 8.31
CA PRO A 151 25.83 -12.17 8.36
C PRO A 151 24.84 -13.30 8.65
N SER A 152 25.10 -14.45 8.00
CA SER A 152 24.40 -15.73 8.17
C SER A 152 24.48 -16.26 9.59
#